data_AF-A0A9D5IVW8-F1
#
_entry.id   AF-A0A9D5IVW8-F1
#
_cell.length_a   1.000
_cell.length_b   1.000
_cell.length_c   1.000
_cell.angle_alpha   90.00
_cell.angle_beta   90.00
_cell.angle_gamma   90.00
#
_symmetry.space_group_name_H-M   'P 1'
#
loop_
_entity.id
_entity.type
_entity.pdbx_description
1 polymer ?
#
loop_
_entity_poly.entity_id
_entity_poly.type
_entity_poly.pdbx_seq_one_letter_code
_entity_poly.pdbx_strand_id
1 'polypeptide(L)'
;MYSEELHEYWKAHLGDSSWKHMNLSVSQDSMRDLLDEIERLQKELVIYQNQYLTREVKAWIGRVEGEEWVMPIHGKTAGKAKAFFLKCSPVILEASDFLFVRLRRLPALDDKPFTPENLEAPDWHYVDEDGEDLSNENFINDCSCEVCRKAVKV
;
A
#
# COMPACT_ATOMS: atom_id res chain seq x y z
N MET A 1 3.62 -12.11 -44.68
CA MET A 1 4.95 -11.51 -44.90
C MET A 1 5.16 -10.50 -43.78
N TYR A 2 6.06 -10.77 -42.84
CA TYR A 2 6.35 -9.83 -41.75
C TYR A 2 7.14 -8.63 -42.28
N SER A 3 6.95 -7.44 -41.72
CA SER A 3 7.75 -6.26 -42.07
C SER A 3 9.19 -6.45 -41.60
N GLU A 4 10.16 -5.94 -42.37
CA GLU A 4 11.60 -5.99 -42.02
C GLU A 4 11.88 -5.38 -40.65
N GLU A 5 11.06 -4.43 -40.20
CA GLU A 5 11.17 -3.77 -38.89
C GLU A 5 10.96 -4.73 -37.72
N LEU A 6 10.01 -5.67 -37.83
CA LEU A 6 9.78 -6.69 -36.82
C LEU A 6 10.94 -7.70 -36.76
N HIS A 7 11.59 -7.95 -37.90
CA HIS A 7 12.73 -8.86 -38.00
C HIS A 7 13.94 -8.31 -37.24
N GLU A 8 14.30 -7.05 -37.46
CA GLU A 8 15.42 -6.40 -36.78
C GLU A 8 15.21 -6.28 -35.27
N TYR A 9 13.97 -5.98 -34.85
CA TYR A 9 13.63 -5.89 -33.42
C TYR A 9 13.90 -7.20 -32.66
N TRP A 10 13.44 -8.35 -33.18
CA TRP A 10 13.60 -9.63 -32.50
C TRP A 10 15.04 -10.15 -32.51
N LYS A 11 15.79 -9.92 -33.59
CA LYS A 11 17.23 -10.23 -33.65
C LYS A 11 18.02 -9.50 -32.57
N ALA A 12 17.72 -8.22 -32.36
CA ALA A 12 18.41 -7.40 -31.37
C ALA A 12 18.17 -7.85 -29.92
N HIS A 13 17.00 -8.44 -29.62
CA HIS A 13 16.58 -8.73 -28.24
C HIS A 13 16.69 -10.21 -27.83
N LEU A 14 16.68 -11.16 -28.79
CA LEU A 14 16.71 -12.59 -28.49
C LEU A 14 17.99 -13.31 -28.95
N GLY A 15 18.87 -12.64 -29.71
CA GLY A 15 20.07 -13.26 -30.27
C GLY A 15 19.80 -14.16 -31.48
N ASP A 16 20.81 -14.31 -32.34
CA ASP A 16 20.68 -14.75 -33.74
C ASP A 16 20.26 -16.22 -33.95
N SER A 17 20.30 -17.04 -32.89
CA SER A 17 19.99 -18.48 -32.91
C SER A 17 18.63 -18.85 -32.32
N SER A 18 17.98 -17.94 -31.58
CA SER A 18 16.76 -18.24 -30.80
C SER A 18 15.48 -18.19 -31.64
N TRP A 19 15.46 -17.35 -32.67
CA TRP A 19 14.26 -17.09 -33.48
C TRP A 19 13.98 -18.16 -34.53
N LYS A 20 15.01 -18.91 -34.99
CA LYS A 20 14.87 -19.96 -36.02
C LYS A 20 13.99 -21.15 -35.60
N HIS A 21 13.69 -21.27 -34.31
CA HIS A 21 12.84 -22.33 -33.76
C HIS A 21 11.45 -21.85 -33.31
N MET A 22 11.13 -20.56 -33.48
CA MET A 22 9.80 -20.02 -33.15
C MET A 22 8.81 -20.37 -34.27
N ASN A 23 8.27 -21.59 -34.20
CA ASN A 23 7.11 -22.00 -34.97
C ASN A 23 5.86 -21.33 -34.37
N LEU A 24 5.72 -20.02 -34.58
CA LEU A 24 4.55 -19.25 -34.16
C LEU A 24 3.41 -19.45 -35.16
N SER A 25 2.74 -20.59 -35.09
CA SER A 25 1.39 -20.73 -35.64
C SER A 25 0.36 -20.13 -34.66
N VAL A 26 0.54 -18.86 -34.28
CA VAL A 26 -0.48 -18.14 -33.51
C VAL A 26 -1.43 -17.57 -34.54
N SER A 27 -2.66 -18.07 -34.55
CA SER A 27 -3.69 -17.51 -35.43
C SER A 27 -3.88 -16.03 -35.12
N GLN A 28 -4.27 -15.23 -36.12
CA GLN A 28 -4.55 -13.80 -35.89
C GLN A 28 -5.62 -13.60 -34.80
N ASP A 29 -6.55 -14.54 -34.67
CA ASP A 29 -7.59 -14.54 -33.64
C ASP A 29 -6.98 -14.74 -32.24
N SER A 30 -6.06 -15.69 -32.08
CA SER A 30 -5.35 -15.91 -30.80
C SER A 30 -4.47 -14.72 -30.39
N MET A 31 -3.92 -13.99 -31.36
CA MET A 31 -3.14 -12.77 -31.08
C MET A 31 -4.05 -11.62 -30.64
N ARG A 32 -5.27 -11.55 -31.18
CA ARG A 32 -6.28 -10.58 -30.80
C ARG A 32 -6.77 -10.82 -29.37
N ASP A 33 -7.06 -12.06 -29.02
CA ASP A 33 -7.49 -12.44 -27.68
C ASP A 33 -6.44 -12.06 -26.61
N LEU A 34 -5.16 -12.25 -26.92
CA LEU A 34 -4.06 -11.86 -26.03
C LEU A 34 -3.94 -10.34 -25.88
N LEU A 35 -4.16 -9.58 -26.95
CA LEU A 35 -4.12 -8.12 -26.89
C LEU A 35 -5.30 -7.56 -26.08
N ASP A 36 -6.50 -8.14 -26.25
CA ASP A 36 -7.70 -7.76 -25.49
C ASP A 36 -7.50 -8.06 -23.98
N GLU A 37 -6.87 -9.18 -23.65
CA GLU A 37 -6.54 -9.54 -22.27
C GLU A 37 -5.48 -8.62 -21.65
N ILE A 38 -4.45 -8.24 -22.42
CA ILE A 38 -3.47 -7.23 -21.99
C ILE A 38 -4.16 -5.89 -21.72
N GLU A 39 -5.08 -5.46 -22.58
CA GLU A 39 -5.82 -4.22 -22.40
C GLU A 39 -6.72 -4.28 -21.15
N ARG A 40 -7.37 -5.42 -20.89
CA ARG A 40 -8.15 -5.65 -19.66
C ARG A 40 -7.28 -5.53 -18.41
N LEU A 41 -6.14 -6.22 -18.37
CA LEU A 41 -5.20 -6.18 -17.25
C LEU A 41 -4.61 -4.79 -17.02
N GLN A 42 -4.34 -4.04 -18.09
CA GLN A 42 -3.89 -2.65 -18.00
C GLN A 42 -4.97 -1.74 -17.39
N LYS A 43 -6.24 -1.91 -17.79
CA LYS A 43 -7.37 -1.17 -17.18
C LYS A 43 -7.53 -1.51 -15.70
N GLU A 44 -7.43 -2.79 -15.34
CA GLU A 44 -7.48 -3.22 -13.93
C GLU A 44 -6.33 -2.65 -13.11
N LEU A 45 -5.11 -2.63 -13.66
CA LEU A 45 -3.96 -2.03 -13.00
C LEU A 45 -4.15 -0.52 -12.77
N VAL A 46 -4.73 0.20 -13.72
CA VAL A 46 -5.03 1.64 -13.57
C VAL A 46 -6.10 1.87 -12.50
N ILE A 47 -7.14 1.04 -12.45
CA ILE A 47 -8.16 1.11 -11.40
C ILE A 47 -7.55 0.84 -10.02
N TYR A 48 -6.70 -0.19 -9.92
CA TYR A 48 -5.96 -0.51 -8.70
C TYR A 48 -5.05 0.66 -8.31
N GLN A 49 -4.19 1.12 -9.22
CA GLN A 49 -3.32 2.27 -8.97
C GLN A 49 -4.10 3.51 -8.54
N ASN A 50 -5.22 3.83 -9.18
CA ASN A 50 -6.07 4.94 -8.74
C ASN A 50 -6.64 4.66 -7.35
N GLN A 51 -7.27 3.51 -7.10
CA GLN A 51 -7.83 3.18 -5.79
C GLN A 51 -6.81 3.17 -4.64
N TYR A 52 -5.52 2.96 -4.90
CA TYR A 52 -4.46 2.94 -3.88
C TYR A 52 -3.57 4.20 -3.87
N LEU A 53 -3.53 4.99 -4.95
CA LEU A 53 -2.76 6.24 -5.07
C LEU A 53 -3.62 7.51 -4.94
N THR A 54 -4.95 7.44 -5.14
CA THR A 54 -5.86 8.58 -4.97
C THR A 54 -6.49 8.68 -3.58
N ARG A 55 -6.17 7.77 -2.66
CA ARG A 55 -6.62 7.87 -1.25
C ARG A 55 -6.05 9.12 -0.61
N GLU A 56 -6.91 10.02 -0.13
CA GLU A 56 -6.50 11.34 0.37
C GLU A 56 -5.69 11.22 1.66
N VAL A 57 -5.95 10.21 2.49
CA VAL A 57 -5.16 9.90 3.68
C VAL A 57 -4.95 8.41 3.87
N LYS A 58 -3.72 8.04 4.21
CA LYS A 58 -3.32 6.65 4.45
C LYS A 58 -3.31 6.36 5.94
N ALA A 59 -3.74 5.18 6.34
CA ALA A 59 -3.71 4.72 7.73
C ALA A 59 -2.38 4.05 8.09
N TRP A 60 -1.82 4.45 9.21
CA TRP A 60 -0.57 3.94 9.74
C TRP A 60 -0.76 3.62 11.21
N ILE A 61 0.12 2.80 11.75
CA ILE A 61 0.25 2.62 13.18
C ILE A 61 1.68 2.96 13.56
N GLY A 62 1.81 3.90 14.48
CA GLY A 62 3.08 4.35 15.00
C GLY A 62 3.39 3.72 16.34
N ARG A 63 4.66 3.41 16.53
CA ARG A 63 5.24 2.91 17.77
C ARG A 63 6.60 3.57 17.97
N VAL A 64 6.98 3.88 19.19
CA VAL A 64 8.37 4.18 19.53
C VAL A 64 9.05 2.86 19.91
N GLU A 65 10.21 2.57 19.35
CA GLU A 65 11.00 1.40 19.69
C GLU A 65 11.22 1.31 21.22
N GLY A 66 10.86 0.18 21.83
CA GLY A 66 10.92 -0.03 23.28
C GLY A 66 9.66 0.35 24.09
N GLU A 67 8.63 0.95 23.46
CA GLU A 67 7.35 1.27 24.13
C GLU A 67 6.29 0.18 23.92
N GLU A 68 5.39 0.00 24.89
CA GLU A 68 4.32 -1.02 24.89
C GLU A 68 3.01 -0.56 24.23
N TRP A 69 2.93 0.71 23.82
CA TRP A 69 1.75 1.31 23.23
C TRP A 69 1.95 1.64 21.75
N VAL A 70 0.82 1.68 21.04
CA VAL A 70 0.76 2.05 19.63
C VAL A 70 -0.31 3.10 19.39
N MET A 71 -0.11 3.94 18.38
CA MET A 71 -1.07 4.97 18.00
C MET A 71 -1.43 4.84 16.52
N PRO A 72 -2.69 4.56 16.18
CA PRO A 72 -3.16 4.60 14.82
C PRO A 72 -3.26 6.06 14.35
N ILE A 73 -2.77 6.32 13.14
CA ILE A 73 -2.62 7.68 12.62
C ILE A 73 -2.81 7.77 11.11
N HIS A 74 -3.51 8.82 10.67
CA HIS A 74 -3.67 9.12 9.26
C HIS A 74 -2.59 10.09 8.76
N GLY A 75 -2.03 9.81 7.58
CA GLY A 75 -1.11 10.71 6.91
C GLY A 75 -0.94 10.39 5.43
N LYS A 76 -0.80 11.41 4.58
CA LYS A 76 -0.62 11.25 3.12
C LYS A 76 0.61 10.40 2.75
N THR A 77 1.64 10.46 3.58
CA THR A 77 2.89 9.72 3.44
C THR A 77 3.36 9.23 4.80
N ALA A 78 4.27 8.27 4.85
CA ALA A 78 4.88 7.80 6.09
C ALA A 78 5.53 8.96 6.87
N GLY A 79 6.29 9.83 6.22
CA GLY A 79 6.91 10.99 6.87
C GLY A 79 5.90 11.96 7.48
N LYS A 80 4.77 12.21 6.81
CA LYS A 80 3.69 13.06 7.35
C LYS A 80 2.96 12.40 8.52
N ALA A 81 2.72 11.09 8.44
CA ALA A 81 2.16 10.32 9.55
C ALA A 81 3.09 10.34 10.77
N LYS A 82 4.40 10.21 10.56
CA LYS A 82 5.44 10.23 11.60
C LYS A 82 5.55 11.58 12.30
N ALA A 83 5.55 12.66 11.53
CA ALA A 83 5.54 14.01 12.09
C ALA A 83 4.25 14.29 12.88
N PHE A 84 3.10 13.78 12.42
CA PHE A 84 1.84 13.91 13.13
C PHE A 84 1.83 13.06 14.41
N PHE A 85 2.42 11.87 14.38
CA PHE A 85 2.57 10.98 15.54
C PHE A 85 3.34 11.69 16.66
N LEU A 86 4.50 12.28 16.36
CA LEU A 86 5.27 13.04 17.36
C LEU A 86 4.52 14.25 17.92
N LYS A 87 3.71 14.91 17.09
CA LYS A 87 2.93 16.08 17.50
C LYS A 87 1.75 15.73 18.40
N CYS A 88 1.11 14.59 18.13
CA CYS A 88 -0.16 14.20 18.75
C CYS A 88 -0.03 13.06 19.76
N SER A 89 1.17 12.49 19.90
CA SER A 89 1.48 11.52 20.96
C SER A 89 1.13 12.14 22.32
N PRO A 90 0.38 11.42 23.18
CA PRO A 90 0.10 11.88 24.54
C PRO A 90 1.34 11.78 25.44
N VAL A 91 2.36 11.02 25.01
CA VAL A 91 3.68 11.00 25.64
C VAL A 91 4.50 12.15 25.07
N ILE A 92 5.23 12.86 25.93
CA ILE A 92 6.18 13.89 25.52
C ILE A 92 7.31 13.19 24.77
N LEU A 93 7.27 13.27 23.44
CA LEU A 93 8.34 12.79 22.58
C LEU A 93 9.27 13.93 22.21
N GLU A 94 10.57 13.71 22.33
CA GLU A 94 11.60 14.63 21.90
C GLU A 94 11.83 14.50 20.38
N ALA A 95 12.48 15.50 19.79
CA ALA A 95 12.81 15.46 18.36
C ALA A 95 13.74 14.28 18.00
N SER A 96 14.56 13.82 18.95
CA SER A 96 15.39 12.61 18.85
C SER A 96 14.56 11.34 18.65
N ASP A 97 13.34 11.29 19.18
CA ASP A 97 12.44 10.13 19.07
C ASP A 97 11.96 9.89 17.64
N PHE A 98 12.09 10.90 16.76
CA PHE A 98 11.84 10.70 15.34
C PHE A 98 12.65 9.52 14.79
N LEU A 99 13.86 9.23 15.25
CA LEU A 99 14.62 8.09 14.72
C LEU A 99 14.08 6.73 15.17
N PHE A 100 13.44 6.70 16.35
CA PHE A 100 12.92 5.50 17.00
C PHE A 100 11.46 5.23 16.67
N VAL A 101 10.72 6.21 16.12
CA VAL A 101 9.36 5.95 15.66
C VAL A 101 9.38 5.03 14.42
N ARG A 102 8.71 3.88 14.56
CA ARG A 102 8.42 2.93 13.50
C ARG A 102 6.97 3.09 13.07
N LEU A 103 6.75 3.09 11.76
CA LEU A 103 5.40 3.12 11.19
C LEU A 103 5.16 1.84 10.41
N ARG A 104 4.03 1.19 10.69
CA ARG A 104 3.51 0.12 9.86
C ARG A 104 2.25 0.61 9.14
N ARG A 105 2.08 0.15 7.90
CA ARG A 105 0.95 0.54 7.05
C ARG A 105 -0.27 -0.33 7.34
N LEU A 106 -1.45 0.27 7.40
CA LEU A 106 -2.74 -0.42 7.54
C LEU A 106 -3.66 -0.14 6.32
N PRO A 107 -3.47 -0.82 5.17
CA PRO A 107 -4.21 -0.50 3.95
C PRO A 107 -5.74 -0.70 4.04
N ALA A 108 -6.19 -1.63 4.90
CA ALA A 108 -7.61 -1.91 5.10
C ALA A 108 -8.37 -0.73 5.74
N LEU A 109 -7.65 0.17 6.42
CA LEU A 109 -8.19 1.30 7.17
C LEU A 109 -7.96 2.66 6.51
N ASP A 110 -7.52 2.71 5.26
CA ASP A 110 -7.43 4.00 4.59
C ASP A 110 -8.77 4.69 4.46
N ASP A 111 -8.74 6.01 4.64
CA ASP A 111 -9.90 6.88 4.58
C ASP A 111 -11.05 6.46 5.53
N LYS A 112 -10.82 5.51 6.44
CA LYS A 112 -11.77 5.06 7.46
C LYS A 112 -11.40 5.64 8.82
N PRO A 113 -12.38 6.05 9.65
CA PRO A 113 -12.07 6.44 11.02
C PRO A 113 -11.56 5.23 11.83
N PHE A 114 -10.61 5.50 12.73
CA PHE A 114 -10.24 4.52 13.75
C PHE A 114 -11.34 4.49 14.80
N THR A 115 -12.05 3.37 14.89
CA THR A 115 -13.05 3.06 15.92
C THR A 115 -12.67 1.74 16.55
N PRO A 116 -13.09 1.45 17.79
CA PRO A 116 -12.81 0.16 18.43
C PRO A 116 -13.16 -1.04 17.54
N GLU A 117 -14.30 -0.97 16.83
CA GLU A 117 -14.78 -2.02 15.94
C GLU A 117 -13.88 -2.21 14.71
N ASN A 118 -13.37 -1.13 14.12
CA ASN A 118 -12.47 -1.19 12.97
C ASN A 118 -11.06 -1.64 13.39
N LEU A 119 -10.68 -1.46 14.65
CA LEU A 119 -9.39 -1.88 15.20
C LEU A 119 -9.37 -3.34 15.68
N GLU A 120 -10.53 -3.88 16.04
CA GLU A 120 -10.75 -5.30 16.35
C GLU A 120 -11.09 -6.15 15.11
N ALA A 121 -11.14 -5.53 13.93
CA ALA A 121 -11.56 -6.22 12.72
C ALA A 121 -10.56 -7.34 12.33
N PRO A 122 -11.04 -8.56 12.02
CA PRO A 122 -10.18 -9.73 11.80
C PRO A 122 -9.36 -9.66 10.51
N ASP A 123 -9.60 -8.65 9.67
CA ASP A 123 -8.89 -8.43 8.41
C ASP A 123 -7.52 -7.76 8.59
N TRP A 124 -7.16 -7.37 9.82
CA TRP A 124 -5.80 -6.94 10.13
C TRP A 124 -5.45 -7.08 11.62
N HIS A 125 -4.21 -7.49 11.90
CA HIS A 125 -3.66 -7.57 13.26
C HIS A 125 -2.31 -6.84 13.32
N TYR A 126 -2.07 -6.13 14.43
CA TYR A 126 -0.75 -5.61 14.73
C TYR A 126 -0.04 -6.55 15.69
N VAL A 127 1.00 -7.17 15.16
CA VAL A 127 1.95 -7.97 15.92
C VAL A 127 3.08 -7.05 16.34
N ASP A 128 3.44 -7.08 17.62
CA ASP A 128 4.58 -6.35 18.16
C ASP A 128 5.93 -6.97 17.71
N GLU A 129 7.02 -6.52 18.32
CA GLU A 129 8.37 -7.00 17.98
C GLU A 129 8.66 -8.42 18.49
N ASP A 130 7.89 -8.90 19.47
CA ASP A 130 8.04 -10.21 20.10
C ASP A 130 7.11 -11.27 19.47
N GLY A 131 6.21 -10.85 18.59
CA GLY A 131 5.29 -11.76 17.90
C GLY A 131 3.90 -11.82 18.54
N GLU A 132 3.60 -10.95 19.50
CA GLU A 132 2.31 -10.91 20.18
C GLU A 132 1.34 -9.93 19.53
N ASP A 133 0.07 -10.34 19.42
CA ASP A 133 -0.99 -9.46 18.92
C ASP A 133 -1.32 -8.39 19.97
N LEU A 134 -1.20 -7.12 19.58
CA LEU A 134 -1.60 -6.02 20.45
C LEU A 134 -3.13 -5.94 20.54
N SER A 135 -3.63 -5.96 21.79
CA SER A 135 -5.04 -5.76 22.09
C SER A 135 -5.45 -4.29 21.94
N ASN A 136 -6.75 -4.03 21.83
CA ASN A 136 -7.30 -2.66 21.74
C ASN A 136 -6.92 -1.77 22.94
N GLU A 137 -6.57 -2.35 24.09
CA GLU A 137 -6.14 -1.63 25.29
C GLU A 137 -4.77 -0.94 25.09
N ASN A 138 -3.96 -1.42 24.16
CA ASN A 138 -2.64 -0.88 23.81
C ASN A 138 -2.74 0.29 22.81
N PHE A 139 -3.94 0.59 22.31
CA PHE A 139 -4.16 1.62 21.29
C PHE A 139 -4.53 2.95 21.92
N ILE A 140 -3.73 3.96 21.61
CA ILE A 140 -4.06 5.36 21.89
C ILE A 140 -4.98 5.87 20.77
N ASN A 141 -6.29 5.79 20.98
CA ASN A 141 -7.31 5.98 19.94
C ASN A 141 -7.60 7.45 19.53
N ASP A 142 -6.86 8.42 20.05
CA ASP A 142 -7.12 9.84 19.85
C ASP A 142 -6.44 10.42 18.59
N CYS A 143 -6.67 9.78 17.43
CA CYS A 143 -6.19 10.34 16.17
C CYS A 143 -6.96 11.64 15.85
N SER A 144 -6.32 12.80 16.06
CA SER A 144 -6.93 14.12 15.81
C SER A 144 -7.01 14.50 14.32
N CYS A 145 -6.88 13.55 13.39
CA CYS A 145 -7.01 13.84 11.96
C CYS A 145 -8.45 14.22 11.59
N GLU A 146 -8.66 14.82 10.41
CA GLU A 146 -9.99 15.24 9.98
C GLU A 146 -10.96 14.07 9.78
N VAL A 147 -10.47 12.92 9.28
CA VAL A 147 -11.28 11.71 9.09
C VAL A 147 -11.85 11.22 10.41
N CYS A 148 -11.00 11.05 11.43
CA CYS A 148 -11.43 10.60 12.75
C CYS A 148 -12.26 11.68 13.47
N ARG A 149 -11.89 12.96 13.40
CA ARG A 149 -12.67 14.06 14.03
C ARG A 149 -14.09 14.19 13.48
N LYS A 150 -14.31 13.90 12.19
CA LYS A 150 -15.65 13.91 11.60
C LYS A 150 -16.52 12.76 12.11
N ALA A 151 -15.91 11.62 12.44
CA ALA A 151 -16.62 10.45 12.97
C ALA A 151 -17.01 10.57 14.45
N VAL A 152 -16.29 11.37 15.24
CA VAL A 152 -16.58 11.62 16.68
C VAL A 152 -17.77 12.58 16.89
N LYS A 153 -18.31 13.21 15.84
CA LYS A 153 -19.54 14.00 15.93
C LYS A 153 -20.77 13.08 15.98
N VAL A 154 -21.09 12.59 17.17
CA VAL A 154 -22.41 12.07 17.55
C VAL A 154 -22.90 12.82 18.78
#